data_AF-A0A820N362-F1
#
_entry.id   AF-A0A820N362-F1
#
_cell.length_a   1.000
_cell.length_b   1.000
_cell.length_c   1.000
_cell.angle_alpha   90.00
_cell.angle_beta   90.00
_cell.angle_gamma   90.00
#
_symmetry.space_group_name_H-M   'P 1'
#
loop_
_entity.id
_entity.type
_entity.pdbx_description
1 polymer ?
#
loop_
_entity_poly.entity_id
_entity_poly.type
_entity_poly.pdbx_seq_one_letter_code
_entity_poly.pdbx_strand_id
1 'polypeptide(L)'
;AIATLKEFEKAEAKLASAAATNLSFLYFLEKDLNNAHKYADLALKSDKFNPASLTNKGNCCYAQEDYDKAQYYYEEALNIDAGSVEALHNLILTLIKSRQFQRVKD
;
A
#
# COMPACT_ATOMS: atom_id res chain seq x y z
N ALA A 1 10.56 -16.57 3.08
CA ALA A 1 10.00 -15.30 3.62
C ALA A 1 8.48 -15.37 3.78
N ILE A 2 7.71 -15.51 2.69
CA ILE A 2 6.23 -15.53 2.74
C ILE A 2 5.68 -16.60 3.69
N ALA A 3 6.15 -17.85 3.60
CA ALA A 3 5.68 -18.95 4.46
C ALA A 3 5.85 -18.62 5.96
N THR A 4 7.03 -18.13 6.35
CA THR A 4 7.34 -17.69 7.71
C THR A 4 6.44 -16.55 8.17
N LEU A 5 6.20 -15.54 7.32
CA LEU A 5 5.33 -14.40 7.68
C LEU A 5 3.87 -14.83 7.89
N LYS A 6 3.38 -15.84 7.17
CA LYS A 6 2.03 -16.38 7.36
C LYS A 6 1.83 -17.05 8.71
N GLU A 7 2.88 -17.59 9.33
CA GLU A 7 2.80 -18.18 10.68
C GLU A 7 2.42 -17.13 11.74
N PHE A 8 2.75 -15.86 11.50
CA PHE A 8 2.42 -14.74 12.39
C PHE A 8 0.99 -14.22 12.24
N GLU A 9 0.17 -14.75 11.32
CA GLU A 9 -1.24 -14.34 11.17
C GLU A 9 -2.06 -14.56 12.46
N LYS A 10 -1.65 -15.49 13.31
CA LYS A 10 -2.30 -15.82 14.59
C LYS A 10 -1.61 -15.21 15.81
N ALA A 11 -0.56 -14.41 15.61
CA ALA A 11 0.20 -13.79 16.69
C ALA A 11 -0.54 -12.59 17.29
N GLU A 12 0.07 -11.95 18.29
CA GLU A 12 -0.41 -10.67 18.83
C GLU A 12 -0.66 -9.65 17.71
N ALA A 13 -1.68 -8.80 17.89
CA ALA A 13 -2.19 -7.91 16.84
C ALA A 13 -1.09 -7.07 16.17
N LYS A 14 -0.11 -6.57 16.94
CA LYS A 14 1.01 -5.78 16.40
C LYS A 14 1.96 -6.61 15.52
N LEU A 15 2.27 -7.83 15.94
CA LEU A 15 3.11 -8.75 15.16
C LEU A 15 2.39 -9.21 13.89
N ALA A 16 1.09 -9.50 13.99
CA ALA A 16 0.25 -9.84 12.85
C ALA A 16 0.16 -8.68 11.85
N SER A 17 0.03 -7.43 12.32
CA SER A 17 0.02 -6.22 11.47
C SER A 17 1.33 -6.02 10.71
N ALA A 18 2.47 -6.15 11.41
CA ALA A 18 3.79 -6.03 10.77
C ALA A 18 4.01 -7.14 9.73
N ALA A 19 3.60 -8.38 10.04
CA ALA A 19 3.68 -9.49 9.10
C ALA A 19 2.79 -9.26 7.87
N ALA A 20 1.56 -8.77 8.05
CA ALA A 20 0.64 -8.43 6.96
C ALA A 20 1.19 -7.29 6.09
N THR A 21 1.82 -6.27 6.69
CA THR A 21 2.49 -5.18 5.96
C THR A 21 3.57 -5.74 5.02
N ASN A 22 4.43 -6.62 5.54
CA ASN A 22 5.50 -7.23 4.76
C ASN A 22 4.98 -8.19 3.70
N LEU A 23 3.95 -8.99 4.00
CA LEU A 23 3.30 -9.86 3.04
C LEU A 23 2.71 -9.07 1.87
N SER A 24 2.04 -7.95 2.16
CA SER A 24 1.50 -7.07 1.12
C SER A 24 2.59 -6.63 0.15
N PHE A 25 3.73 -6.15 0.66
CA PHE A 25 4.84 -5.70 -0.17
C PHE A 25 5.48 -6.83 -0.98
N LEU A 26 5.69 -8.01 -0.37
CA LEU A 26 6.26 -9.15 -1.08
C LEU A 26 5.35 -9.62 -2.23
N TYR A 27 4.04 -9.71 -1.99
CA TYR A 27 3.09 -10.05 -3.05
C TYR A 27 3.01 -8.99 -4.14
N PHE A 28 3.14 -7.71 -3.78
CA PHE A 28 3.23 -6.63 -4.75
C PHE A 28 4.46 -6.80 -5.67
N LEU A 29 5.62 -7.12 -5.10
CA LEU A 29 6.85 -7.40 -5.87
C LEU A 29 6.72 -8.63 -6.76
N GLU A 30 5.97 -9.65 -6.33
CA GLU A 30 5.63 -10.84 -7.12
C GLU A 30 4.53 -10.58 -8.18
N LYS A 31 4.00 -9.35 -8.25
CA LYS A 31 2.88 -8.94 -9.12
C LYS A 31 1.57 -9.68 -8.84
N ASP A 32 1.45 -10.33 -7.68
CA ASP A 32 0.20 -10.89 -7.21
C ASP A 32 -0.61 -9.80 -6.49
N LEU A 33 -1.24 -8.93 -7.28
CA LEU A 33 -1.97 -7.77 -6.79
C LEU A 33 -3.16 -8.15 -5.90
N ASN A 34 -3.75 -9.34 -6.10
CA ASN A 34 -4.86 -9.82 -5.30
C ASN A 34 -4.43 -10.10 -3.85
N ASN A 35 -3.34 -10.84 -3.68
CA ASN A 35 -2.80 -11.08 -2.35
C ASN A 35 -2.19 -9.81 -1.76
N ALA A 36 -1.52 -8.98 -2.57
CA ALA A 36 -0.97 -7.70 -2.10
C ALA A 36 -2.05 -6.81 -1.47
N HIS A 37 -3.20 -6.65 -2.14
CA HIS A 37 -4.35 -5.92 -1.62
C HIS A 37 -4.94 -6.55 -0.36
N LYS A 38 -5.15 -7.87 -0.37
CA LYS A 38 -5.70 -8.59 0.78
C LYS A 38 -4.87 -8.33 2.04
N TYR A 39 -3.54 -8.42 1.92
CA TYR A 39 -2.65 -8.23 3.07
C TYR A 39 -2.49 -6.76 3.47
N ALA A 40 -2.58 -5.81 2.53
CA ALA A 40 -2.67 -4.39 2.87
C ALA A 40 -3.92 -4.09 3.71
N ASP A 41 -5.07 -4.65 3.33
CA ASP A 41 -6.34 -4.47 4.07
C ASP A 41 -6.30 -5.10 5.46
N LEU A 42 -5.70 -6.29 5.58
CA LEU A 42 -5.48 -6.92 6.88
C LEU A 42 -4.58 -6.07 7.79
N ALA A 43 -3.51 -5.51 7.24
CA ALA A 43 -2.60 -4.65 8.00
C ALA A 43 -3.32 -3.38 8.49
N LEU A 44 -4.06 -2.69 7.61
CA LEU A 44 -4.84 -1.50 7.96
C LEU A 44 -6.01 -1.78 8.92
N LYS A 45 -6.60 -2.98 8.86
CA LYS A 45 -7.63 -3.39 9.83
C LYS A 45 -7.04 -3.53 11.23
N SER A 46 -5.79 -3.99 11.34
CA SER A 46 -5.10 -4.15 12.61
C SER A 46 -4.47 -2.85 13.12
N ASP A 47 -3.95 -2.02 12.23
CA ASP A 47 -3.38 -0.72 12.52
C ASP A 47 -3.66 0.25 11.36
N LYS A 48 -4.76 0.98 11.49
CA LYS A 48 -5.25 1.92 10.47
C LYS A 48 -4.32 3.12 10.25
N PHE A 49 -3.38 3.35 11.17
CA PHE A 49 -2.47 4.49 11.12
C PHE A 49 -1.02 4.07 10.81
N ASN A 50 -0.81 2.86 10.29
CA ASN A 50 0.51 2.42 9.86
C ASN A 50 0.86 3.02 8.47
N PRO A 51 1.84 3.94 8.37
CA PRO A 51 2.19 4.60 7.10
C PRO A 51 2.62 3.60 6.02
N ALA A 52 3.36 2.54 6.39
CA ALA A 52 3.81 1.53 5.43
C ALA A 52 2.64 0.72 4.86
N SER A 53 1.62 0.44 5.66
CA SER A 53 0.40 -0.24 5.18
C SER A 53 -0.41 0.64 4.24
N LEU A 54 -0.52 1.94 4.54
CA LEU A 54 -1.16 2.92 3.66
C LEU A 54 -0.40 3.05 2.33
N THR A 55 0.93 3.19 2.37
CA THR A 55 1.77 3.20 1.17
C THR A 55 1.61 1.94 0.34
N ASN A 56 1.60 0.75 0.96
CA ASN A 56 1.38 -0.51 0.24
C ASN A 56 -0.03 -0.58 -0.39
N LYS A 57 -1.07 -0.09 0.29
CA LYS A 57 -2.42 -0.01 -0.28
C LYS A 57 -2.46 0.94 -1.49
N GLY A 58 -1.79 2.08 -1.38
CA GLY A 58 -1.59 3.04 -2.48
C GLY A 58 -0.87 2.40 -3.67
N ASN A 59 0.21 1.64 -3.43
CA ASN A 59 0.97 0.92 -4.46
C ASN A 59 0.07 -0.03 -5.23
N CYS A 60 -0.77 -0.79 -4.52
CA CYS A 60 -1.70 -1.72 -5.15
C CYS A 60 -2.76 -0.99 -5.99
N CYS A 61 -3.35 0.11 -5.49
CA CYS A 61 -4.29 0.94 -6.27
C CYS A 61 -3.62 1.54 -7.52
N TYR A 62 -2.39 2.02 -7.39
CA TYR A 62 -1.62 2.55 -8.52
C TYR A 62 -1.40 1.49 -9.60
N ALA A 63 -1.05 0.26 -9.22
CA ALA A 63 -0.87 -0.85 -10.14
C ALA A 63 -2.18 -1.31 -10.82
N GLN A 64 -3.33 -0.99 -10.22
CA GLN A 64 -4.66 -1.18 -10.80
C GLN A 64 -5.12 0.02 -11.65
N GLU A 65 -4.27 1.04 -11.82
CA GLU A 65 -4.58 2.31 -12.49
C GLU A 65 -5.71 3.11 -11.81
N ASP A 66 -6.04 2.79 -10.56
CA ASP A 66 -6.94 3.56 -9.70
C ASP A 66 -6.16 4.70 -9.03
N TYR A 67 -5.78 5.69 -9.85
CA TYR A 67 -4.91 6.79 -9.43
C TYR A 67 -5.54 7.67 -8.35
N ASP A 68 -6.87 7.79 -8.32
CA ASP A 68 -7.58 8.59 -7.31
C ASP A 68 -7.44 7.95 -5.92
N LYS A 69 -7.64 6.63 -5.81
CA LYS A 69 -7.41 5.94 -4.53
C LYS A 69 -5.93 5.86 -4.17
N ALA A 70 -5.05 5.67 -5.16
CA ALA A 70 -3.62 5.67 -4.91
C ALA A 70 -3.16 6.99 -4.28
N GLN A 71 -3.59 8.12 -4.84
CA GLN A 71 -3.33 9.44 -4.28
C GLN A 71 -3.82 9.56 -2.84
N TYR A 72 -5.08 9.20 -2.57
CA TYR A 72 -5.64 9.24 -1.23
C TYR A 72 -4.79 8.49 -0.20
N TYR A 73 -4.38 7.25 -0.49
CA TYR A 73 -3.61 6.46 0.47
C TYR A 73 -2.19 6.99 0.69
N TYR A 74 -1.53 7.56 -0.33
CA TYR A 74 -0.22 8.19 -0.13
C TYR A 74 -0.32 9.48 0.67
N GLU A 75 -1.37 10.28 0.45
CA GLU A 75 -1.63 11.48 1.27
C GLU A 75 -1.89 11.11 2.73
N GLU A 76 -2.68 10.07 2.99
CA GLU A 76 -2.89 9.58 4.35
C GLU A 76 -1.61 9.06 5.00
N ALA A 77 -0.73 8.39 4.24
CA ALA A 77 0.58 7.98 4.74
C ALA A 77 1.44 9.19 5.13
N LEU A 78 1.45 10.24 4.31
CA LEU A 78 2.20 11.48 4.55
C LEU A 78 1.61 12.34 5.67
N ASN A 79 0.30 12.26 5.91
CA ASN A 79 -0.35 12.90 7.05
C ASN A 79 0.15 12.33 8.39
N ILE A 80 0.60 11.07 8.40
CA ILE A 80 1.12 10.38 9.58
C ILE A 80 2.64 10.48 9.65
N ASP A 81 3.33 10.27 8.52
CA ASP A 81 4.77 10.38 8.37
C ASP A 81 5.12 11.31 7.21
N ALA A 82 5.18 12.61 7.50
CA ALA A 82 5.54 13.63 6.52
C ALA A 82 6.99 13.48 5.99
N GLY A 83 7.83 12.70 6.65
CA GLY A 83 9.20 12.40 6.24
C GLY A 83 9.32 11.22 5.26
N SER A 84 8.21 10.56 4.92
CA SER A 84 8.22 9.38 4.06
C SER A 84 8.57 9.72 2.61
N VAL A 85 9.85 9.56 2.27
CA VAL A 85 10.36 9.74 0.90
C VAL A 85 9.66 8.81 -0.09
N GLU A 86 9.35 7.58 0.33
CA GLU A 86 8.65 6.60 -0.51
C GLU A 86 7.22 7.06 -0.85
N ALA A 87 6.42 7.43 0.16
CA ALA A 87 5.05 7.88 -0.07
C ALA A 87 5.02 9.16 -0.92
N LEU A 88 5.94 10.10 -0.67
CA LEU A 88 6.06 11.32 -1.47
C LEU A 88 6.41 11.02 -2.93
N HIS A 89 7.39 10.15 -3.16
CA HIS A 89 7.78 9.74 -4.51
C HIS A 89 6.60 9.08 -5.25
N ASN A 90 5.90 8.16 -4.60
CA ASN A 90 4.78 7.45 -5.22
C ASN A 90 3.57 8.38 -5.46
N LEU A 91 3.33 9.34 -4.58
CA LEU A 91 2.33 10.40 -4.80
C LEU A 91 2.66 11.23 -6.04
N ILE A 92 3.91 11.69 -6.20
CA ILE A 92 4.34 12.46 -7.37
C ILE A 92 4.13 11.66 -8.66
N LEU A 93 4.53 10.38 -8.68
CA LEU A 93 4.30 9.51 -9.83
C LEU A 93 2.80 9.36 -10.15
N THR A 94 1.97 9.21 -9.13
CA THR A 94 0.51 9.10 -9.25
C THR A 94 -0.09 10.35 -9.87
N LEU A 95 0.31 11.54 -9.43
CA LEU A 95 -0.18 12.81 -9.98
C LEU A 95 0.20 12.98 -11.45
N ILE A 96 1.42 12.57 -11.84
CA ILE A 96 1.87 12.58 -13.24
C ILE A 96 1.00 11.64 -14.08
N LYS A 97 0.75 10.42 -13.60
CA LYS A 97 -0.07 9.43 -14.31
C LYS A 97 -1.53 9.83 -14.42
N SER A 98 -2.14 10.33 -13.35
CA SER A 98 -3.52 10.81 -13.34
C SER A 98 -3.72 11.91 -14.39
N ARG A 99 -2.79 12.88 -14.47
CA ARG A 99 -2.82 13.93 -15.50
C ARG A 99 -2.70 13.38 -16.93
N GLN A 100 -1.84 12.38 -17.16
CA GLN A 100 -1.71 11.75 -18.48
C GLN A 100 -2.99 11.01 -18.87
N PHE A 101 -3.60 10.29 -17.91
CA PHE A 101 -4.82 9.53 -18.14
C PHE A 101 -6.03 10.42 -18.46
N GLN A 102 -6.16 11.56 -17.78
CA GLN A 102 -7.19 12.56 -18.08
C GLN A 102 -7.06 13.08 -19.53
N ARG A 103 -5.85 13.41 -20.00
CA ARG A 103 -5.63 13.86 -21.38
C ARG A 103 -5.96 12.84 -22.47
N VAL A 104 -5.96 11.54 -22.17
CA VAL A 104 -6.29 10.49 -23.14
C VAL A 104 -7.80 10.31 -23.27
N LYS A 105 -8.57 10.74 -22.26
CA LYS A 105 -10.03 10.62 -22.25
C LYS A 105 -10.75 11.80 -22.91
N ASP A 106 -10.07 12.93 -23.05
CA ASP A 106 -10.54 14.12 -23.76
C ASP A 106 -10.28 14.01 -25.27
#